data_AF-A0A7L0J368-F1
#
_entry.id   AF-A0A7L0J368-F1
#
_cell.length_a   1.000
_cell.length_b   1.000
_cell.length_c   1.000
_cell.angle_alpha   90.00
_cell.angle_beta   90.00
_cell.angle_gamma   90.00
#
_symmetry.space_group_name_H-M   'P 1'
#
loop_
_entity.id
_entity.type
_entity.pdbx_description
1 polymer ?
#
loop_
_entity_poly.entity_id
_entity_poly.type
_entity_poly.pdbx_seq_one_letter_code
_entity_poly.pdbx_strand_id
1 'polypeptide(L)'
;LEEFLNLTRLKTSWRKAVLIDYYSAGFLWAKEMNFSLTQLSGFMELLNFVLENISDKHMSLGDNLKELERAMAEIGETDSEQEGDLNFFSIEQGKAIIDYFMNSFFKYYRVYEFLF
;
A
#
# COMPACT_ATOMS: atom_id res chain seq x y z
N LEU A 1 3.10 21.12 21.83
CA LEU A 1 2.76 21.16 20.39
C LEU A 1 1.26 20.94 20.18
N GLU A 2 0.64 19.91 20.77
CA GLU A 2 -0.81 19.67 20.70
C GLU A 2 -1.68 20.82 21.21
N GLU A 3 -1.35 21.42 22.38
CA GLU A 3 -2.06 22.61 22.88
C GLU A 3 -1.82 23.84 21.99
N PHE A 4 -0.59 24.02 21.50
CA PHE A 4 -0.23 25.13 20.61
C PHE A 4 -0.98 25.06 19.27
N LEU A 5 -1.19 23.85 18.75
CA LEU A 5 -1.93 23.58 17.51
C LEU A 5 -3.44 23.36 17.75
N ASN A 6 -3.92 23.49 18.99
CA ASN A 6 -5.33 23.29 19.39
C ASN A 6 -5.93 21.94 18.96
N LEU A 7 -5.11 20.88 18.97
CA LEU A 7 -5.48 19.53 18.52
C LEU A 7 -6.32 18.77 19.55
N THR A 8 -6.51 19.35 20.74
CA THR A 8 -7.27 18.78 21.87
C THR A 8 -8.76 18.51 21.55
N ARG A 9 -9.29 19.09 20.46
CA ARG A 9 -10.66 18.83 19.96
C ARG A 9 -10.76 17.67 18.96
N LEU A 10 -9.66 17.25 18.35
CA LEU A 10 -9.64 16.15 17.39
C LEU A 10 -9.43 14.83 18.15
N LYS A 11 -10.54 14.19 18.54
CA LYS A 11 -10.52 12.86 19.20
C LYS A 11 -10.01 11.73 18.30
N THR A 12 -9.81 11.99 17.01
CA THR A 12 -9.28 11.00 16.07
C THR A 12 -7.77 10.95 16.21
N SER A 13 -7.22 9.79 16.57
CA SER A 13 -5.76 9.62 16.55
C SER A 13 -5.25 9.84 15.13
N TRP A 14 -4.15 10.58 14.99
CA TRP A 14 -3.56 10.92 13.69
C TRP A 14 -3.29 9.67 12.84
N ARG A 15 -2.89 8.57 13.50
CA ARG A 15 -2.75 7.24 12.89
C ARG A 15 -4.04 6.78 12.19
N LYS A 16 -5.19 6.86 12.86
CA LYS A 16 -6.47 6.46 12.27
C LYS A 16 -6.87 7.34 11.09
N ALA A 17 -6.63 8.65 11.17
CA ALA A 17 -6.91 9.56 10.07
C ALA A 17 -6.05 9.24 8.84
N VAL A 18 -4.75 8.99 9.04
CA VAL A 18 -3.81 8.60 7.98
C VAL A 18 -4.18 7.24 7.37
N LEU A 19 -4.59 6.26 8.18
CA LEU A 19 -5.05 4.97 7.65
C LEU A 19 -6.29 5.12 6.77
N ILE A 20 -7.27 5.93 7.18
CA ILE A 20 -8.48 6.17 6.39
C ILE A 20 -8.12 6.84 5.07
N ASP A 21 -7.26 7.87 5.09
CA ASP A 21 -6.82 8.57 3.88
C ASP A 21 -6.05 7.62 2.94
N TYR A 22 -5.10 6.85 3.49
CA TYR A 22 -4.30 5.86 2.78
C TYR A 22 -5.16 4.84 2.02
N TYR A 23 -6.07 4.17 2.72
CA TYR A 23 -6.91 3.15 2.10
C TYR A 23 -7.97 3.74 1.15
N SER A 24 -8.52 4.92 1.47
CA SER A 24 -9.50 5.58 0.59
C SER A 24 -8.86 6.05 -0.72
N ALA A 25 -7.65 6.62 -0.65
CA ALA A 25 -6.91 7.06 -1.83
C ALA A 25 -6.51 5.87 -2.72
N GLY A 26 -6.04 4.78 -2.13
CA GLY A 26 -5.75 3.54 -2.85
C GLY A 26 -6.99 2.95 -3.52
N PHE A 27 -8.09 2.81 -2.77
CA PHE A 27 -9.34 2.31 -3.32
C PHE A 27 -9.85 3.16 -4.49
N LEU A 28 -9.82 4.49 -4.37
CA LEU A 28 -10.25 5.41 -5.43
C LEU A 28 -9.37 5.25 -6.68
N TRP A 29 -8.06 5.20 -6.52
CA TRP A 29 -7.14 5.00 -7.64
C TRP A 29 -7.40 3.66 -8.35
N ALA A 30 -7.58 2.56 -7.61
CA ALA A 30 -7.90 1.26 -8.20
C ALA A 30 -9.24 1.25 -8.96
N LYS A 31 -10.23 2.03 -8.48
CA LYS A 31 -11.49 2.25 -9.19
C LYS A 31 -11.27 3.00 -10.51
N GLU A 32 -10.44 4.04 -10.53
CA GLU A 32 -10.10 4.78 -11.75
C GLU A 32 -9.36 3.91 -12.78
N MET A 33 -8.57 2.95 -12.31
CA MET A 33 -7.91 1.93 -13.13
C MET A 33 -8.85 0.83 -13.65
N ASN A 34 -10.15 0.89 -13.32
CA ASN A 34 -11.18 -0.09 -13.70
C ASN A 34 -10.85 -1.52 -13.28
N PHE A 35 -10.24 -1.70 -12.11
CA PHE A 35 -9.98 -3.03 -11.57
C PHE A 35 -11.30 -3.79 -11.32
N SER A 36 -11.30 -5.07 -11.71
CA SER A 36 -12.34 -6.03 -11.32
C SER A 36 -12.40 -6.18 -9.79
N LEU A 37 -13.44 -6.82 -9.27
CA LEU A 37 -13.57 -7.03 -7.82
C LEU A 37 -12.38 -7.82 -7.25
N THR A 38 -11.92 -8.84 -7.97
CA THR A 38 -10.75 -9.66 -7.59
C THR A 38 -9.47 -8.81 -7.61
N GLN A 39 -9.25 -8.05 -8.67
CA GLN A 39 -8.12 -7.11 -8.77
C GLN A 39 -8.14 -6.05 -7.68
N LEU A 40 -9.31 -5.52 -7.35
CA LEU A 40 -9.47 -4.56 -6.26
C LEU A 40 -9.08 -5.19 -4.92
N SER A 41 -9.51 -6.43 -4.65
CA SER A 41 -9.13 -7.16 -3.43
C SER A 41 -7.62 -7.36 -3.35
N GLY A 42 -6.98 -7.87 -4.40
CA GLY A 42 -5.53 -8.07 -4.43
C GLY A 42 -4.74 -6.77 -4.28
N PHE A 43 -5.23 -5.68 -4.87
CA PHE A 43 -4.60 -4.38 -4.67
C PHE A 43 -4.74 -3.87 -3.22
N MET A 44 -5.90 -4.04 -2.60
CA MET A 44 -6.09 -3.67 -1.18
C MET A 44 -5.22 -4.52 -0.26
N GLU A 45 -4.99 -5.79 -0.59
CA GLU A 45 -4.05 -6.64 0.11
C GLU A 45 -2.60 -6.15 -0.03
N LEU A 46 -2.18 -5.73 -1.24
CA LEU A 46 -0.88 -5.11 -1.45
C LEU A 46 -0.70 -3.82 -0.64
N LEU A 47 -1.73 -2.98 -0.53
CA LEU A 47 -1.71 -1.79 0.34
C LEU A 47 -1.45 -2.20 1.80
N ASN A 48 -2.21 -3.18 2.30
CA ASN A 48 -2.05 -3.66 3.67
C ASN A 48 -0.66 -4.28 3.88
N PHE A 49 -0.18 -5.07 2.92
CA PHE A 49 1.13 -5.71 2.97
C PHE A 49 2.29 -4.72 3.15
N VAL A 50 2.35 -3.66 2.34
CA VAL A 50 3.45 -2.68 2.46
C VAL A 50 3.34 -1.85 3.74
N LEU A 51 2.12 -1.66 4.26
CA LEU A 51 1.88 -0.97 5.52
C LEU A 51 2.24 -1.84 6.74
N GLU A 52 1.94 -3.13 6.72
CA GLU A 52 2.33 -4.06 7.79
C GLU A 52 3.85 -4.20 7.89
N ASN A 53 4.54 -4.14 6.75
CA ASN A 53 6.01 -4.13 6.72
C ASN A 53 6.60 -2.97 7.54
N ILE A 54 5.90 -1.84 7.64
CA ILE A 54 6.34 -0.73 8.48
C ILE A 54 5.77 -0.79 9.90
N SER A 55 4.48 -1.07 10.07
CA SER A 55 3.84 -1.00 11.39
C SER A 55 4.23 -2.13 12.33
N ASP A 56 4.43 -3.33 11.78
CA ASP A 56 4.60 -4.54 12.58
C ASP A 56 6.04 -5.04 12.48
N LYS A 57 6.65 -4.93 11.30
CA LYS A 57 8.00 -5.44 11.03
C LYS A 57 9.09 -4.36 11.08
N HIS A 58 8.72 -3.08 11.18
CA HIS A 58 9.64 -1.93 11.21
C HIS A 58 10.72 -1.97 10.11
N MET A 59 10.34 -2.39 8.91
CA MET A 59 11.25 -2.52 7.78
C MET A 59 11.72 -1.16 7.29
N SER A 60 12.99 -1.11 6.88
CA SER A 60 13.53 0.04 6.17
C SER A 60 12.85 0.21 4.81
N LEU A 61 12.88 1.43 4.25
CA LEU A 61 12.42 1.71 2.89
C LEU A 61 12.97 0.70 1.87
N GLY A 62 14.27 0.41 1.95
CA GLY A 62 14.93 -0.49 1.01
C GLY A 62 14.48 -1.94 1.14
N ASP A 63 14.20 -2.40 2.37
CA ASP A 63 13.74 -3.77 2.59
C ASP A 63 12.27 -3.95 2.20
N ASN A 64 11.41 -2.97 2.49
CA ASN A 64 10.01 -3.00 2.08
C ASN A 64 9.86 -2.92 0.55
N LEU A 65 10.71 -2.14 -0.13
CA LEU A 65 10.73 -2.11 -1.59
C LEU A 65 11.12 -3.47 -2.19
N LYS A 66 12.11 -4.16 -1.62
CA LYS A 66 12.48 -5.52 -2.05
C LYS A 66 11.37 -6.53 -1.83
N GLU A 67 10.64 -6.42 -0.73
CA GLU A 67 9.50 -7.29 -0.43
C GLU A 67 8.36 -7.04 -1.42
N LEU A 68 8.08 -5.79 -1.77
CA LEU A 68 7.14 -5.47 -2.84
C LEU A 68 7.62 -6.00 -4.20
N GLU A 69 8.89 -5.82 -4.55
CA GLU A 69 9.47 -6.37 -5.79
C GLU A 69 9.29 -7.90 -5.86
N ARG A 70 9.52 -8.61 -4.76
CA ARG A 70 9.32 -10.08 -4.69
C ARG A 70 7.85 -10.43 -4.88
N ALA A 71 6.95 -9.78 -4.15
CA ALA A 71 5.51 -9.99 -4.27
C ALA A 71 5.00 -9.72 -5.70
N MET A 72 5.54 -8.69 -6.37
CA MET A 72 5.18 -8.35 -7.74
C MET A 72 5.84 -9.26 -8.79
N ALA A 73 6.99 -9.88 -8.50
CA ALA A 73 7.63 -10.85 -9.37
C ALA A 73 6.89 -12.19 -9.39
N GLU A 74 6.32 -12.59 -8.25
CA GLU A 74 5.45 -13.79 -8.15
C GLU A 74 4.18 -13.68 -9.02
N ILE A 75 3.78 -12.47 -9.41
CA ILE A 75 2.68 -12.20 -10.37
C ILE A 75 3.08 -12.52 -11.83
N GLY A 76 4.39 -12.46 -12.15
CA GLY A 76 4.90 -12.58 -13.52
C GLY A 76 5.33 -14.00 -13.91
N GLU A 77 5.55 -14.90 -12.96
CA GLU A 77 6.09 -16.25 -13.18
C GLU A 77 5.05 -17.36 -12.92
N THR A 78 3.94 -17.40 -13.67
CA THR A 78 2.96 -18.50 -13.55
C THR A 78 2.63 -19.20 -14.87
N ASP A 79 3.55 -20.10 -15.27
CA ASP A 79 3.24 -21.35 -15.98
C ASP A 79 3.08 -22.54 -15.00
N SER A 80 3.00 -22.29 -13.67
CA SER A 80 2.85 -23.34 -12.66
C SER A 80 1.53 -23.20 -11.91
N GLU A 81 0.86 -24.34 -11.70
CA GLU A 81 -0.53 -24.51 -11.21
C GLU A 81 -0.76 -24.11 -9.74
N GLN A 82 0.06 -23.20 -9.19
CA GLN A 82 -0.14 -22.63 -7.86
C GLN A 82 -0.61 -21.19 -8.04
N GLU A 83 -1.93 -21.00 -7.96
CA GLU A 83 -2.58 -19.69 -7.90
C GLU A 83 -1.96 -18.85 -6.77
N GLY A 84 -0.99 -18.02 -7.09
CA GLY A 84 -0.68 -16.84 -6.30
C GLY A 84 -1.86 -15.89 -6.41
N ASP A 85 -2.33 -15.38 -5.26
CA ASP A 85 -3.55 -14.57 -5.10
C ASP A 85 -3.49 -13.20 -5.82
N LEU A 86 -2.55 -13.00 -6.74
CA LEU A 86 -2.31 -11.76 -7.47
C LEU A 86 -2.08 -11.96 -8.99
N ASN A 87 -2.16 -13.20 -9.51
CA ASN A 87 -1.97 -13.56 -10.94
C ASN A 87 -3.01 -12.96 -11.92
N PHE A 88 -3.89 -12.08 -11.45
CA PHE A 88 -4.95 -11.46 -12.24
C PHE A 88 -4.61 -10.05 -12.75
N PHE A 89 -3.42 -9.52 -12.47
CA PHE A 89 -2.97 -8.25 -13.05
C PHE A 89 -2.17 -8.46 -14.32
N SER A 90 -2.43 -7.66 -15.36
CA SER A 90 -1.55 -7.60 -16.54
C SER A 90 -0.20 -6.96 -16.18
N ILE A 91 0.81 -7.15 -17.03
CA ILE A 91 2.12 -6.51 -16.88
C ILE A 91 1.98 -4.97 -16.79
N GLU A 92 1.11 -4.37 -17.59
CA GLU A 92 0.84 -2.93 -17.58
C GLU A 92 0.18 -2.50 -16.27
N GLN A 93 -0.77 -3.28 -15.76
CA GLN A 93 -1.40 -3.02 -14.47
C GLN A 93 -0.40 -3.16 -13.32
N GLY A 94 0.47 -4.17 -13.35
CA GLY A 94 1.55 -4.35 -12.39
C GLY A 94 2.51 -3.15 -12.35
N LYS A 95 2.91 -2.64 -13.52
CA LYS A 95 3.71 -1.40 -13.62
C LYS A 95 2.98 -0.20 -13.02
N ALA A 96 1.70 -0.03 -13.32
CA ALA A 96 0.90 1.06 -12.77
C ALA A 96 0.76 0.98 -11.24
N ILE A 97 0.65 -0.23 -10.68
CA ILE A 97 0.62 -0.48 -9.24
C ILE A 97 1.95 -0.07 -8.59
N ILE A 98 3.08 -0.49 -9.17
CA ILE A 98 4.41 -0.09 -8.68
C ILE A 98 4.55 1.43 -8.73
N ASP A 99 4.18 2.06 -9.85
CA ASP A 99 4.22 3.51 -9.99
C ASP A 99 3.33 4.22 -8.96
N TYR A 100 2.15 3.67 -8.66
CA TYR A 100 1.28 4.18 -7.60
C TYR A 100 1.98 4.15 -6.24
N PHE A 101 2.57 3.02 -5.85
CA PHE A 101 3.27 2.89 -4.55
C PHE A 101 4.48 3.82 -4.45
N MET A 102 5.25 3.96 -5.53
CA MET A 102 6.40 4.85 -5.58
C MET A 102 6.01 6.32 -5.40
N ASN A 103 4.87 6.74 -5.97
CA ASN A 103 4.40 8.13 -5.90
C ASN A 103 3.53 8.45 -4.68
N SER A 104 3.02 7.44 -3.98
CA SER A 104 2.19 7.58 -2.78
C SER A 104 2.94 7.16 -1.52
N PHE A 105 2.95 5.87 -1.20
CA PHE A 105 3.46 5.33 0.05
C PHE A 105 4.97 5.56 0.23
N PHE A 106 5.79 5.13 -0.74
CA PHE A 106 7.25 5.20 -0.60
C PHE A 106 7.80 6.63 -0.69
N LYS A 107 7.11 7.52 -1.42
CA LYS A 107 7.45 8.96 -1.44
C LYS A 107 7.38 9.59 -0.04
N TYR A 108 6.45 9.14 0.79
CA TYR A 108 6.23 9.66 2.14
C TYR A 108 6.67 8.68 3.24
N TYR A 109 7.56 7.73 2.93
CA TYR A 109 7.91 6.62 3.83
C TYR A 109 8.33 7.07 5.24
N ARG A 110 9.17 8.11 5.34
CA ARG A 110 9.61 8.71 6.62
C ARG A 110 8.46 9.19 7.50
N VAL A 111 7.35 9.64 6.91
CA VAL A 111 6.16 10.06 7.64
C VAL A 111 5.46 8.83 8.22
N TYR A 112 5.35 7.76 7.45
CA TYR A 112 4.81 6.48 7.94
C TYR A 112 5.71 5.90 9.04
N GLU A 113 7.04 5.94 8.93
CA GLU A 113 7.98 5.46 9.97
C GLU A 113 7.85 6.23 11.28
N PHE A 114 7.50 7.51 11.22
CA PHE A 114 7.27 8.31 12.42
C PHE A 114 5.91 8.01 13.06
N LEU A 115 4.91 7.69 12.23
CA LEU A 115 3.55 7.45 12.70
C LEU A 115 3.36 6.05 13.25
N PHE A 116 4.01 5.02 12.68
CA PHE A 116 3.82 3.61 13.01
C PHE A 116 5.10 3.03 13.60
#